data_AF-A0A936EJG4-F1
#
_entry.id   AF-A0A936EJG4-F1
#
_cell.length_a   1.000
_cell.length_b   1.000
_cell.length_c   1.000
_cell.angle_alpha   90.00
_cell.angle_beta   90.00
_cell.angle_gamma   90.00
#
_symmetry.space_group_name_H-M   'P 1'
#
loop_
_entity.id
_entity.type
_entity.pdbx_description
1 polymer ?
#
loop_
_entity_poly.entity_id
_entity_poly.type
_entity_poly.pdbx_seq_one_letter_code
_entity_poly.pdbx_strand_id
1 'polypeptide(L)'
;MKKEYWINVKHVDNRLVIFINGAIVWDSGIVHNDPEMDMFINITENLLQHINHTSELIFEGFNDTYTSDDTVPGLNPWHFHYAVIARTIDEAGNIVSEENMLAPYNEKHMSNPNIRAINNCYQIINKDGNFKVVSNSLSQNFYN
;
A
#
# COMPACT_ATOMS: atom_id res chain seq x y z
N MET A 1 17.21 21.44 1.44
CA MET A 1 16.82 20.01 1.24
C MET A 1 15.39 19.81 1.71
N LYS A 2 14.56 19.15 0.88
CA LYS A 2 13.14 18.86 1.15
C LYS A 2 12.98 17.35 1.36
N LYS A 3 12.12 16.94 2.29
CA LYS A 3 11.75 15.52 2.47
C LYS A 3 10.35 15.29 1.91
N GLU A 4 10.20 14.25 1.12
CA GLU A 4 8.95 13.82 0.53
C GLU A 4 8.66 12.37 0.88
N TYR A 5 7.38 12.03 0.88
CA TYR A 5 6.87 10.72 1.24
C TYR A 5 6.06 10.16 0.10
N TRP A 6 6.43 8.96 -0.33
CA TRP A 6 5.93 8.33 -1.53
C TRP A 6 5.52 6.89 -1.24
N ILE A 7 4.49 6.43 -1.94
CA ILE A 7 4.15 5.02 -2.03
C ILE A 7 4.54 4.57 -3.43
N ASN A 8 5.37 3.55 -3.54
CA ASN A 8 5.59 2.84 -4.78
C ASN A 8 4.69 1.60 -4.78
N VAL A 9 3.90 1.39 -5.84
CA VAL A 9 3.04 0.22 -6.03
C VAL A 9 3.45 -0.51 -7.29
N LYS A 10 3.59 -1.84 -7.17
CA LYS A 10 3.97 -2.74 -8.25
C LYS A 10 3.15 -4.03 -8.25
N HIS A 11 3.07 -4.68 -9.41
CA HIS A 11 2.51 -6.03 -9.58
C HIS A 11 1.14 -6.23 -8.91
N VAL A 12 0.15 -5.39 -9.22
CA VAL A 12 -1.22 -5.52 -8.69
C VAL A 12 -2.03 -6.50 -9.55
N ASP A 13 -2.60 -7.52 -8.93
CA ASP A 13 -3.44 -8.53 -9.61
C ASP A 13 -4.82 -8.69 -8.97
N ASN A 14 -5.67 -7.67 -9.04
CA ASN A 14 -7.11 -7.61 -8.78
C ASN A 14 -7.37 -6.11 -8.50
N ARG A 15 -7.66 -5.69 -7.27
CA ARG A 15 -7.86 -4.25 -6.98
C ARG A 15 -7.24 -3.79 -5.67
N LEU A 16 -6.19 -2.98 -5.74
CA LEU A 16 -5.62 -2.33 -4.57
C LEU A 16 -6.18 -0.90 -4.42
N VAL A 17 -6.72 -0.61 -3.24
CA VAL A 17 -7.13 0.74 -2.84
C VAL A 17 -6.28 1.19 -1.65
N ILE A 18 -5.79 2.42 -1.70
CA ILE A 18 -4.95 3.01 -0.67
C ILE A 18 -5.68 4.17 -0.03
N PHE A 19 -5.73 4.16 1.30
CA PHE A 19 -6.36 5.20 2.10
C PHE A 19 -5.35 5.86 3.04
N ILE A 20 -5.47 7.17 3.21
CA ILE A 20 -4.83 7.90 4.32
C ILE A 20 -5.91 8.64 5.10
N ASN A 21 -5.98 8.38 6.40
CA ASN A 21 -6.96 9.01 7.31
C ASN A 21 -8.41 8.90 6.79
N GLY A 22 -8.74 7.74 6.20
CA GLY A 22 -10.06 7.47 5.61
C GLY A 22 -10.32 8.06 4.22
N ALA A 23 -9.40 8.86 3.67
CA ALA A 23 -9.51 9.38 2.30
C ALA A 23 -8.79 8.47 1.30
N ILE A 24 -9.42 8.17 0.17
CA ILE A 24 -8.78 7.44 -0.95
C ILE A 24 -7.68 8.33 -1.52
N VAL A 25 -6.44 7.84 -1.50
CA VAL A 25 -5.30 8.50 -2.16
C VAL A 25 -4.99 7.88 -3.51
N TRP A 26 -5.35 6.61 -3.71
CA TRP A 26 -5.16 5.89 -4.96
C TRP A 26 -6.02 4.62 -5.05
N ASP A 27 -6.45 4.27 -6.25
CA ASP A 27 -7.21 3.06 -6.56
C ASP A 27 -6.70 2.50 -7.89
N SER A 28 -6.27 1.24 -7.92
CA SER A 28 -5.81 0.60 -9.15
C SER A 28 -6.93 0.36 -10.15
N GLY A 29 -8.19 0.35 -9.70
CA GLY A 29 -9.28 -0.32 -10.41
C GLY A 29 -9.08 -1.84 -10.43
N ILE A 30 -9.96 -2.55 -11.14
CA ILE A 30 -9.82 -4.00 -11.34
C ILE A 30 -8.80 -4.24 -12.45
N VAL A 31 -7.69 -4.86 -12.10
CA VAL A 31 -6.54 -5.14 -12.94
C VAL A 31 -6.25 -6.63 -12.87
N HIS A 32 -6.03 -7.26 -14.01
CA HIS A 32 -5.66 -8.67 -14.08
C HIS A 32 -4.22 -8.78 -14.52
N ASN A 33 -3.35 -9.23 -13.60
CA ASN A 33 -1.97 -9.57 -13.86
C ASN A 33 -1.26 -8.50 -14.72
N ASP A 34 -1.20 -7.25 -14.25
CA ASP A 34 -0.38 -6.22 -14.88
C ASP A 34 1.05 -6.27 -14.29
N PRO A 35 1.99 -6.97 -14.92
CA PRO A 35 3.36 -7.05 -14.45
C PRO A 35 4.12 -5.72 -14.61
N GLU A 36 3.58 -4.76 -15.36
CA GLU A 36 4.23 -3.51 -15.74
C GLU A 36 3.84 -2.33 -14.83
N MET A 37 2.93 -2.53 -13.86
CA MET A 37 2.53 -1.44 -12.97
C MET A 37 3.72 -0.97 -12.12
N ASP A 38 4.10 0.30 -12.27
CA ASP A 38 5.09 0.99 -11.42
C ASP A 38 4.59 2.41 -11.12
N MET A 39 3.78 2.52 -10.08
CA MET A 39 3.09 3.76 -9.72
C MET A 39 3.72 4.40 -8.49
N PHE A 40 4.04 5.69 -8.58
CA PHE A 40 4.49 6.51 -7.46
C PHE A 40 3.39 7.47 -7.03
N ILE A 41 2.91 7.31 -5.81
CA ILE A 41 1.87 8.14 -5.21
C ILE A 41 2.50 9.03 -4.14
N ASN A 42 2.46 10.35 -4.33
CA ASN A 42 2.95 11.29 -3.32
C ASN A 42 1.92 11.43 -2.20
N ILE A 43 2.35 11.22 -0.96
CA ILE A 43 1.50 11.30 0.24
C ILE A 43 1.98 12.39 1.22
N THR A 44 2.94 13.22 0.81
CA THR A 44 3.58 14.23 1.66
C THR A 44 2.57 15.19 2.25
N GLU A 45 1.71 15.78 1.42
CA GLU A 45 0.71 16.74 1.88
C GLU A 45 -0.34 16.09 2.78
N ASN A 46 -0.75 14.85 2.49
CA ASN A 46 -1.68 14.10 3.33
C ASN A 46 -1.15 13.89 4.75
N LEU A 47 0.16 13.62 4.88
CA LEU A 47 0.81 13.47 6.18
C LEU A 47 1.01 14.83 6.88
N LEU A 48 1.43 15.86 6.14
CA LEU A 48 1.66 17.20 6.68
C LEU A 48 0.38 17.86 7.20
N GLN A 49 -0.76 17.64 6.54
CA GLN A 49 -2.07 18.12 7.01
C GLN A 49 -2.41 17.62 8.42
N HIS A 50 -1.89 16.45 8.80
CA HIS A 50 -2.11 15.81 10.10
C HIS A 50 -0.82 15.66 10.91
N ILE A 51 0.13 16.60 10.77
CA ILE A 51 1.47 16.53 11.35
C ILE A 51 1.54 16.30 12.87
N ASN A 52 0.51 16.71 13.61
CA ASN A 52 0.43 16.57 15.07
C ASN A 52 -0.41 15.36 15.54
N HIS A 53 -0.86 14.51 14.60
CA HIS A 53 -1.71 13.37 14.86
C HIS A 53 -1.07 12.08 14.34
N THR A 54 -1.58 10.94 14.81
CA THR A 54 -1.26 9.67 14.17
C THR A 54 -2.06 9.59 12.87
N SER A 55 -1.38 9.37 11.76
CA SER A 55 -1.99 9.12 10.47
C SER A 55 -2.17 7.62 10.26
N GLU A 56 -3.35 7.24 9.81
CA GLU A 56 -3.66 5.87 9.41
C GLU A 56 -3.42 5.72 7.90
N LEU A 57 -2.59 4.76 7.51
CA LEU A 57 -2.36 4.36 6.12
C LEU A 57 -2.86 2.93 5.92
N ILE A 58 -3.85 2.74 5.06
CA ILE A 58 -4.44 1.42 4.78
C ILE A 58 -4.18 1.05 3.33
N PHE A 59 -3.64 -0.15 3.13
CA PHE A 59 -3.64 -0.86 1.85
C PHE A 59 -4.73 -1.92 1.91
N GLU A 60 -5.80 -1.71 1.17
CA GLU A 60 -6.95 -2.60 1.11
C GLU A 60 -7.00 -3.27 -0.26
N GLY A 61 -6.89 -4.59 -0.24
CA GLY A 61 -7.10 -5.41 -1.42
C GLY A 61 -8.45 -6.12 -1.38
N PHE A 62 -9.25 -6.01 -2.45
CA PHE A 62 -10.34 -6.89 -2.90
C PHE A 62 -10.03 -7.93 -4.02
N ASN A 63 -10.35 -9.21 -3.78
CA ASN A 63 -10.32 -10.27 -4.80
C ASN A 63 -11.67 -10.30 -5.53
N ASP A 64 -11.93 -9.25 -6.31
CA ASP A 64 -13.23 -8.97 -6.94
C ASP A 64 -13.64 -9.98 -8.02
N THR A 65 -12.68 -10.78 -8.50
CA THR A 65 -12.88 -11.66 -9.66
C THR A 65 -12.94 -13.15 -9.32
N TYR A 66 -12.83 -13.48 -8.03
CA TYR A 66 -13.00 -14.86 -7.56
C TYR A 66 -14.48 -15.27 -7.60
N THR A 67 -14.77 -16.35 -8.33
CA THR A 67 -16.05 -17.05 -8.33
C THR A 67 -15.90 -18.42 -7.67
N SER A 68 -16.81 -18.77 -6.76
CA SER A 68 -16.78 -20.04 -6.01
C SER A 68 -17.16 -21.27 -6.85
N ASP A 69 -17.74 -21.05 -8.04
CA ASP A 69 -18.56 -22.07 -8.70
C ASP A 69 -17.86 -22.86 -9.81
N ASP A 70 -16.62 -22.55 -10.20
CA ASP A 70 -16.05 -23.16 -11.40
C ASP A 70 -15.10 -24.34 -11.15
N THR A 71 -15.49 -25.45 -11.77
CA THR A 71 -14.89 -26.78 -11.97
C THR A 71 -13.41 -26.86 -12.37
N VAL A 72 -12.68 -25.75 -12.32
CA VAL A 72 -11.23 -25.68 -12.50
C VAL A 72 -10.64 -25.08 -11.22
N PRO A 73 -9.70 -25.77 -10.52
CA PRO A 73 -9.01 -25.23 -9.36
C PRO A 73 -7.98 -24.20 -9.83
N GLY A 74 -8.46 -23.11 -10.41
CA GLY A 74 -7.68 -21.92 -10.66
C GLY A 74 -7.46 -21.27 -9.31
N LEU A 75 -6.39 -21.66 -8.62
CA LEU A 75 -5.80 -20.80 -7.61
C LEU A 75 -5.60 -19.46 -8.31
N ASN A 76 -6.35 -18.43 -7.94
CA ASN A 76 -6.08 -17.06 -8.36
C ASN A 76 -5.33 -16.39 -7.20
N PRO A 77 -4.02 -16.64 -7.05
CA PRO A 77 -3.28 -16.06 -5.96
C PRO A 77 -3.09 -14.58 -6.26
N TRP A 78 -3.87 -13.75 -5.59
CA TRP A 78 -3.69 -12.34 -5.74
C TRP A 78 -2.40 -11.86 -5.04
N HIS A 79 -1.60 -11.10 -5.78
CA HIS A 79 -0.45 -10.37 -5.29
C HIS A 79 -0.57 -8.86 -5.55
N PHE A 80 -0.02 -8.06 -4.63
CA PHE A 80 0.30 -6.66 -4.83
C PHE A 80 1.56 -6.36 -4.05
N HIS A 81 2.50 -5.63 -4.66
CA HIS A 81 3.71 -5.15 -3.99
C HIS A 81 3.60 -3.65 -3.77
N TYR A 82 4.09 -3.19 -2.63
CA TYR A 82 4.21 -1.76 -2.38
C TYR A 82 5.43 -1.47 -1.51
N ALA A 83 5.88 -0.22 -1.49
CA ALA A 83 6.84 0.29 -0.53
C ALA A 83 6.42 1.70 -0.13
N VAL A 84 6.60 2.06 1.15
CA VAL A 84 6.46 3.44 1.59
C VAL A 84 7.85 4.00 1.82
N ILE A 85 8.13 5.12 1.17
CA ILE A 85 9.47 5.60 0.93
C ILE A 85 9.56 7.05 1.40
N ALA A 86 10.62 7.36 2.13
CA ALA A 86 11.04 8.72 2.42
C ALA A 86 12.17 9.11 1.45
N ARG A 87 11.95 10.18 0.70
CA ARG A 87 12.88 10.69 -0.32
C ARG A 87 13.38 12.06 0.10
N THR A 88 14.70 12.27 0.06
CA THR A 88 15.31 13.58 0.29
C THR A 88 15.72 14.19 -1.04
N ILE A 89 15.29 15.42 -1.29
CA ILE A 89 15.51 16.16 -2.53
C ILE A 89 16.36 17.40 -2.23
N ASP A 90 17.35 17.68 -3.08
CA ASP A 90 18.16 18.89 -3.00
C ASP A 90 17.41 20.14 -3.52
N GLU A 91 18.06 21.30 -3.50
CA GLU A 91 17.47 22.55 -3.99
C GLU A 91 17.31 22.58 -5.52
N ALA A 92 18.03 21.71 -6.25
CA ALA A 92 17.96 21.57 -7.69
C ALA A 92 16.90 20.55 -8.14
N GLY A 93 16.26 19.84 -7.21
CA GLY A 93 15.24 18.82 -7.50
C GLY A 93 15.80 17.40 -7.66
N ASN A 94 17.08 17.16 -7.41
CA ASN A 94 17.67 15.82 -7.51
C ASN A 94 17.41 15.01 -6.24
N ILE A 95 17.23 13.70 -6.43
CA ILE A 95 17.11 12.74 -5.33
C ILE A 95 18.49 12.51 -4.73
N VAL A 96 18.66 12.90 -3.47
CA VAL A 96 19.90 12.73 -2.71
C VAL A 96 19.89 11.42 -1.94
N SER A 97 18.74 11.04 -1.39
CA SER A 97 18.57 9.78 -0.69
C SER A 97 17.15 9.26 -0.77
N GLU A 98 17.02 7.94 -0.65
CA GLU A 98 15.77 7.22 -0.61
C GLU A 98 15.85 6.13 0.47
N GLU A 99 14.88 6.11 1.38
CA GLU A 99 14.83 5.19 2.52
C GLU A 99 13.44 4.56 2.64
N ASN A 100 13.37 3.25 2.79
CA ASN A 100 12.10 2.57 3.07
C ASN A 100 11.65 2.88 4.50
N MET A 101 10.44 3.43 4.64
CA MET A 101 9.79 3.70 5.92
C MET A 101 9.18 2.46 6.55
N LEU A 102 8.78 1.50 5.72
CA LEU A 102 8.28 0.21 6.16
C LEU A 102 8.73 -0.90 5.22
N ALA A 103 8.97 -2.06 5.80
CA ALA A 103 9.00 -3.31 5.07
C ALA A 103 7.53 -3.80 4.95
N PRO A 104 7.06 -4.10 3.74
CA PRO A 104 5.71 -4.59 3.52
C PRO A 104 5.48 -5.87 4.32
N TYR A 105 4.32 -5.97 4.99
CA TYR A 105 4.00 -7.16 5.77
C TYR A 105 3.47 -8.32 4.90
N ASN A 106 3.31 -8.07 3.59
CA ASN A 106 2.70 -8.99 2.63
C ASN A 106 3.63 -10.08 2.09
N GLU A 107 4.94 -10.06 2.39
CA GLU A 107 5.94 -11.02 1.86
C GLU A 107 5.64 -12.50 2.21
N LYS A 108 4.65 -12.78 3.07
CA LYS A 108 4.25 -14.14 3.48
C LYS A 108 2.78 -14.49 3.22
N HIS A 109 1.97 -13.64 2.59
CA HIS A 109 0.58 -13.99 2.30
C HIS A 109 0.52 -14.87 1.06
N MET A 110 0.74 -16.18 1.29
CA MET A 110 0.49 -17.20 0.29
C MET A 110 -0.95 -17.10 -0.17
N SER A 111 -1.15 -16.76 -1.45
CA SER A 111 -1.91 -17.54 -2.43
C SER A 111 -3.15 -18.30 -1.94
N ASN A 112 -3.93 -17.74 -1.01
CA ASN A 112 -5.14 -18.39 -0.52
C ASN A 112 -6.32 -17.86 -1.34
N PRO A 113 -6.88 -18.68 -2.26
CA PRO A 113 -7.96 -18.26 -3.15
C PRO A 113 -9.22 -17.88 -2.38
N ASN A 114 -9.37 -18.33 -1.13
CA ASN A 114 -10.55 -18.06 -0.32
C ASN A 114 -10.49 -16.69 0.37
N ILE A 115 -9.42 -15.91 0.22
CA ILE A 115 -9.37 -14.54 0.75
C ILE A 115 -10.18 -13.62 -0.18
N ARG A 116 -11.19 -12.96 0.41
CA ARG A 116 -12.00 -11.93 -0.23
C ARG A 116 -11.35 -10.55 -0.13
N ALA A 117 -10.82 -10.20 1.04
CA ALA A 117 -10.16 -8.93 1.24
C ALA A 117 -9.00 -8.97 2.26
N ILE A 118 -7.98 -8.14 2.05
CA ILE A 118 -6.83 -7.97 2.95
C ILE A 118 -6.65 -6.49 3.28
N ASN A 119 -6.58 -6.17 4.57
CA ASN A 119 -6.40 -4.80 5.04
C ASN A 119 -5.10 -4.73 5.82
N ASN A 120 -4.07 -4.15 5.20
CA ASN A 120 -2.81 -3.79 5.86
C ASN A 120 -2.89 -2.34 6.34
N CYS A 121 -3.10 -2.15 7.63
CA CYS A 121 -3.15 -0.83 8.26
C CYS A 121 -1.84 -0.53 8.97
N TYR A 122 -1.31 0.67 8.76
CA TYR A 122 -0.12 1.22 9.37
C TYR A 122 -0.44 2.51 10.09
N GLN A 123 0.13 2.68 11.28
CA GLN A 123 0.03 3.93 12.03
C GLN A 123 1.35 4.69 11.88
N ILE A 124 1.26 5.93 11.36
CA ILE A 124 2.39 6.80 11.05
C ILE A 124 2.33 8.01 11.97
N ILE A 125 3.44 8.34 12.64
CA ILE A 125 3.55 9.56 13.44
C ILE A 125 4.71 10.42 12.95
N ASN A 126 4.58 11.74 13.09
CA ASN A 126 5.73 12.62 12.99
C ASN A 126 6.54 12.53 14.29
N LYS A 127 7.81 12.13 14.18
CA LYS A 127 8.77 12.13 15.27
C LYS A 127 9.98 12.96 14.86
N ASP A 128 10.18 14.08 15.54
CA ASP A 128 11.32 14.98 15.32
C ASP A 128 11.44 15.44 13.85
N GLY A 129 10.31 15.81 13.24
CA GLY A 129 10.24 16.27 11.85
C GLY A 129 10.33 15.15 10.81
N ASN A 130 10.24 13.88 11.22
CA ASN A 130 10.27 12.72 10.34
C ASN A 130 9.06 11.81 10.60
N PHE A 131 8.25 11.59 9.58
CA PHE A 131 7.21 10.56 9.64
C PHE A 131 7.82 9.16 9.71
N LYS A 132 7.31 8.34 10.61
CA LYS A 132 7.74 6.95 10.85
C LYS A 132 6.54 6.07 11.15
N VAL A 133 6.59 4.83 10.68
CA VAL A 133 5.62 3.80 11.07
C VAL A 133 5.93 3.34 12.49
N VAL A 134 4.90 3.29 13.35
CA VAL A 134 5.03 2.88 14.76
C VAL A 134 4.21 1.65 15.12
N SER A 135 3.21 1.30 14.32
CA SER A 135 2.51 0.04 14.43
C SER A 135 1.95 -0.39 13.09
N ASN A 136 1.66 -1.69 12.98
CA ASN A 136 0.94 -2.27 11.86
C ASN A 136 -0.09 -3.29 12.35
N SER A 137 -1.13 -3.50 11.56
CA SER A 137 -2.12 -4.55 11.75
C SER A 137 -2.59 -5.09 10.41
N LEU A 138 -2.77 -6.40 10.33
CA LEU A 138 -3.28 -7.10 9.17
C LEU A 138 -4.64 -7.72 9.54
N SER A 139 -5.64 -7.48 8.70
CA SER A 139 -6.91 -8.22 8.74
C SER A 139 -7.15 -8.92 7.41
N GLN A 140 -7.69 -10.13 7.47
CA GLN A 140 -8.03 -10.94 6.30
C GLN A 140 -9.47 -11.42 6.42
N ASN A 141 -10.25 -11.19 5.37
CA ASN A 141 -11.63 -11.63 5.26
C ASN A 141 -11.71 -12.77 4.25
N PHE A 142 -12.34 -13.88 4.64
CA PHE A 142 -12.47 -15.06 3.81
C PHE A 142 -13.90 -15.20 3.25
N TYR A 143 -14.03 -15.90 2.13
CA TYR A 143 -15.31 -16.46 1.70
C TYR A 143 -15.75 -17.55 2.70
N ASN A 144 -17.04 -17.58 3.03
CA ASN A 144 -17.65 -18.62 3.87
C ASN A 144 -18.10 -19.81 3.02
#